data_AF-A0A3D5RTE6-F1
#
_entry.id   AF-A0A3D5RTE6-F1
#
_cell.length_a   1.000
_cell.length_b   1.000
_cell.length_c   1.000
_cell.angle_alpha   90.00
_cell.angle_beta   90.00
_cell.angle_gamma   90.00
#
_symmetry.space_group_name_H-M   'P 1'
#
loop_
_entity.id
_entity.type
_entity.pdbx_description
1 polymer ?
#
loop_
_entity_poly.entity_id
_entity_poly.type
_entity_poly.pdbx_seq_one_letter_code
_entity_poly.pdbx_strand_id
1 'polypeptide(L)' 'MQKVGAIDRGYNSSDANAEKTQEAAQEFVAFFVGQMMEQMMAGIESDPVFGGGQGEEVWRSMLNQEYGKAIAKSGRLGIA' A
#
# COMPACT_ATOMS: atom_id res chain seq x y z
N MET A 1 7.55 11.32 -49.78
CA MET A 1 8.12 10.32 -48.85
C MET A 1 9.21 10.99 -48.04
N GLN A 2 9.00 11.24 -46.75
CA GLN A 2 10.07 11.41 -45.76
C GLN A 2 9.49 11.00 -44.40
N LYS A 3 9.97 9.87 -43.90
CA LYS A 3 9.59 9.30 -42.60
C LYS A 3 10.19 10.20 -41.51
N VAL A 4 9.36 10.98 -40.82
CA VAL A 4 9.77 11.60 -39.56
C VAL A 4 9.86 10.46 -38.55
N GLY A 5 11.11 10.12 -38.21
CA GLY A 5 11.47 9.01 -37.34
C GLY A 5 10.81 9.14 -35.98
N ALA A 6 10.45 7.97 -35.45
CA ALA A 6 9.98 7.80 -34.09
C ALA A 6 10.89 8.57 -33.12
N ILE A 7 10.26 9.29 -32.20
CA ILE A 7 10.90 9.79 -31.00
C ILE A 7 11.44 8.56 -30.27
N ASP A 8 12.73 8.30 -30.44
CA ASP A 8 13.52 7.41 -29.59
C ASP A 8 13.57 8.07 -28.22
N ARG A 9 12.53 7.84 -27.43
CA ARG A 9 12.54 8.13 -26.00
C ARG A 9 13.52 7.13 -25.40
N GLY A 10 14.79 7.52 -25.40
CA GLY A 10 15.89 6.70 -24.88
C GLY A 10 15.51 6.09 -23.54
N TYR A 11 15.82 4.80 -23.38
CA TYR A 11 15.65 4.02 -22.16
C TYR A 11 16.32 4.75 -20.98
N ASN A 12 15.52 5.50 -20.23
CA ASN A 12 16.00 6.50 -19.29
C ASN A 12 16.24 5.83 -17.95
N SER A 13 17.50 5.75 -17.52
CA SER A 13 17.87 5.23 -16.20
C SER A 13 17.19 5.99 -15.05
N SER A 14 16.72 7.22 -15.29
CA SER A 14 15.86 7.98 -14.38
C SER A 14 14.50 7.34 -14.13
N ASP A 15 13.90 6.73 -15.16
CA ASP A 15 12.54 6.17 -15.08
C ASP A 15 12.57 4.84 -14.32
N ALA A 16 13.61 4.03 -14.54
CA ALA A 16 13.86 2.83 -13.74
C ALA A 16 14.18 3.13 -12.27
N ASN A 17 14.79 4.29 -11.97
CA ASN A 17 15.00 4.75 -10.60
C ASN A 17 13.70 5.33 -9.99
N ALA A 18 12.87 5.98 -10.79
CA ALA A 18 11.56 6.47 -10.37
C ALA A 18 10.61 5.31 -10.04
N GLU A 19 10.59 4.25 -10.86
CA GLU A 19 9.80 3.03 -10.61
C GLU A 19 10.21 2.35 -9.31
N LYS A 20 11.52 2.16 -9.08
CA LYS A 20 12.03 1.60 -7.82
C LYS A 20 11.73 2.47 -6.60
N THR A 21 11.77 3.78 -6.78
CA THR A 21 11.44 4.74 -5.70
C THR A 21 9.95 4.67 -5.37
N GLN A 22 9.10 4.57 -6.39
CA GLN A 22 7.66 4.39 -6.23
C GLN A 22 7.33 3.06 -5.55
N GLU A 23 8.00 1.97 -5.93
CA GLU A 23 7.83 0.65 -5.30
C GLU A 23 8.21 0.70 -3.82
N ALA A 24 9.40 1.23 -3.49
CA ALA A 24 9.84 1.38 -2.10
C ALA A 24 8.91 2.28 -1.27
N ALA A 25 8.37 3.33 -1.88
CA ALA A 25 7.40 4.20 -1.25
C ALA A 25 6.05 3.51 -0.97
N GLN A 26 5.57 2.68 -1.91
CA GLN A 26 4.37 1.85 -1.71
C GLN A 26 4.56 0.82 -0.59
N GLU A 27 5.72 0.17 -0.53
CA GLU A 27 6.06 -0.76 0.55
C GLU A 27 6.09 -0.07 1.92
N PHE A 28 6.71 1.11 1.99
CA PHE A 28 6.73 1.92 3.21
C PHE A 28 5.33 2.30 3.66
N VAL A 29 4.49 2.79 2.73
CA VAL A 29 3.09 3.15 3.03
C VAL A 29 2.29 1.95 3.50
N ALA A 30 2.47 0.77 2.90
CA ALA A 30 1.79 -0.45 3.33
C ALA A 30 2.16 -0.82 4.78
N PHE A 31 3.45 -0.76 5.13
CA PHE A 31 3.91 -0.99 6.50
C PHE A 31 3.38 0.07 7.49
N PHE A 32 3.47 1.34 7.12
CA PHE A 32 3.00 2.47 7.94
C PHE A 32 1.51 2.39 8.23
N VAL A 33 0.69 2.10 7.22
CA VAL A 33 -0.76 1.93 7.39
C VAL A 33 -1.06 0.73 8.28
N GLY A 34 -0.32 -0.37 8.14
CA GLY A 34 -0.43 -1.54 9.03
C GLY A 34 -0.22 -1.16 10.50
N GLN A 35 0.89 -0.46 10.81
CA GLN A 35 1.18 0.04 12.15
C GLN A 35 0.10 1.01 12.67
N MET A 36 -0.40 1.92 11.83
CA MET A 36 -1.49 2.83 12.21
C MET A 36 -2.78 2.08 12.53
N MET A 37 -3.12 1.06 11.73
CA MET A 37 -4.29 0.22 11.97
C MET A 37 -4.16 -0.59 13.27
N GLU A 38 -2.99 -1.15 13.56
CA GLU A 38 -2.71 -1.83 14.83
C GLU A 38 -2.97 -0.89 16.02
N GLN A 39 -2.45 0.34 15.98
CA GLN A 39 -2.66 1.33 17.04
C GLN A 39 -4.12 1.75 17.17
N MET A 40 -4.85 1.92 16.06
CA MET A 40 -6.29 2.22 16.09
C MET A 40 -7.11 1.06 16.68
N MET A 41 -6.74 -0.19 16.39
CA MET A 41 -7.45 -1.37 16.89
C MET A 41 -7.14 -1.69 18.35
N ALA A 42 -5.94 -1.35 18.84
CA ALA A 42 -5.59 -1.50 20.24
C ALA A 42 -6.50 -0.68 21.18
N GLY A 43 -7.11 0.40 20.70
CA GLY A 43 -8.08 1.21 21.45
C GLY A 43 -9.54 0.75 21.34
N ILE A 44 -9.82 -0.28 20.55
CA ILE A 44 -11.18 -0.82 20.36
C ILE A 44 -11.29 -2.12 21.16
N GLU A 45 -11.93 -2.06 22.32
CA GLU A 45 -12.28 -3.28 23.08
C GLU A 45 -13.27 -4.12 22.27
N SER A 46 -13.00 -5.42 22.14
CA SER A 46 -13.93 -6.36 21.52
C SER A 46 -15.15 -6.56 22.41
N ASP A 47 -16.34 -6.68 21.81
CA ASP A 47 -17.58 -6.93 22.54
C ASP A 47 -17.42 -8.18 23.44
N PRO A 48 -17.65 -8.08 24.76
CA PRO A 48 -17.31 -9.16 25.70
C PRO A 48 -18.16 -10.43 25.53
N VAL A 49 -19.23 -10.42 24.72
CA VAL A 49 -20.16 -11.54 24.57
C VAL A 49 -20.13 -12.14 23.16
N PHE A 50 -19.97 -11.30 22.12
CA PHE A 50 -19.97 -11.73 20.72
C PHE A 50 -18.74 -11.30 19.93
N GLY A 51 -17.78 -10.62 20.57
CA GLY A 51 -16.54 -10.16 19.96
C GLY A 51 -15.30 -10.76 20.64
N GLY A 52 -14.23 -10.86 19.86
CA GLY A 52 -12.97 -11.42 20.29
C GLY A 52 -12.87 -12.93 20.08
N GLY A 53 -11.61 -13.38 19.99
CA GLY A 53 -11.25 -14.78 19.71
C GLY A 53 -10.34 -14.92 18.50
N GLN A 54 -9.60 -16.03 18.44
CA GLN A 54 -8.57 -16.27 17.40
C GLN A 54 -9.12 -16.19 15.96
N GLY A 55 -10.37 -16.61 15.74
CA GLY A 55 -11.00 -16.52 14.42
C GLY A 55 -11.25 -15.07 13.97
N GLU A 56 -11.68 -14.21 14.89
CA GLU A 56 -11.90 -12.79 14.62
C GLU A 56 -10.56 -12.05 14.44
N GLU A 57 -9.55 -12.37 15.25
CA GLU A 57 -8.19 -11.82 15.11
C GLU A 57 -7.59 -12.13 13.73
N VAL A 58 -7.67 -13.38 13.29
CA VAL A 58 -7.15 -13.80 11.98
C VAL A 58 -7.91 -13.09 10.85
N TRP A 59 -9.25 -13.03 10.93
CA TRP A 59 -10.05 -12.33 9.91
C TRP A 59 -9.75 -10.84 9.87
N ARG A 60 -9.63 -10.18 11.03
CA ARG A 60 -9.26 -8.75 11.15
C ARG A 60 -7.87 -8.49 10.58
N SER A 61 -6.89 -9.37 10.86
CA SER A 61 -5.55 -9.25 10.31
C SER A 61 -5.56 -9.33 8.78
N MET A 62 -6.27 -10.30 8.20
CA MET A 62 -6.42 -10.39 6.73
C MET A 62 -7.10 -9.15 6.15
N LEU A 63 -8.16 -8.67 6.81
CA LEU A 63 -8.90 -7.48 6.37
C LEU A 63 -8.03 -6.22 6.39
N ASN A 64 -7.24 -6.02 7.44
CA ASN A 64 -6.32 -4.90 7.56
C ASN A 64 -5.24 -4.92 6.45
N GLN A 65 -4.73 -6.10 6.12
CA GLN A 65 -3.76 -6.26 5.02
C GLN A 65 -4.36 -5.84 3.67
N GLU A 66 -5.61 -6.20 3.39
CA GLU A 66 -6.30 -5.78 2.16
C GLU A 66 -6.59 -4.28 2.13
N TYR A 67 -6.96 -3.69 3.27
CA TYR A 67 -7.08 -2.23 3.36
C TYR A 67 -5.73 -1.54 3.14
N GLY A 68 -4.65 -2.05 3.73
CA GLY A 68 -3.29 -1.53 3.52
C GLY A 68 -2.89 -1.53 2.04
N LYS A 69 -3.10 -2.65 1.34
CA LYS A 69 -2.85 -2.77 -0.11
C LYS A 69 -3.72 -1.79 -0.92
N ALA A 70 -5.00 -1.68 -0.59
CA ALA A 70 -5.92 -0.77 -1.28
C ALA A 70 -5.52 0.70 -1.08
N ILE A 71 -5.10 1.08 0.13
CA ILE A 71 -4.64 2.43 0.46
C ILE A 71 -3.32 2.73 -0.27
N ALA A 72 -2.34 1.82 -0.22
CA ALA A 72 -1.07 1.98 -0.92
C ALA A 72 -1.27 2.14 -2.43
N LYS A 73 -2.09 1.27 -3.05
CA LYS A 73 -2.41 1.33 -4.49
C LYS A 73 -3.17 2.59 -4.88
N SER A 74 -3.92 3.20 -3.95
CA SER A 74 -4.66 4.43 -4.24
C SER A 74 -3.75 5.66 -4.42
N GLY A 75 -2.50 5.63 -3.92
CA GLY A 75 -1.59 6.77 -3.95
C GLY A 75 -2.08 8.01 -3.18
N ARG A 76 -3.22 7.93 -2.48
CA ARG A 76 -3.92 9.07 -1.88
C ARG A 76 -3.23 9.66 -0.66
N LEU A 77 -2.27 8.95 -0.08
CA LEU A 77 -1.49 9.45 1.05
C LEU A 77 -0.40 10.43 0.61
N GLY A 78 -0.10 10.55 -0.70
CA GLY A 78 0.86 11.53 -1.23
C GLY A 78 2.32 11.23 -0.89
N ILE A 79 2.60 10.03 -0.41
CA ILE A 79 3.93 9.54 -0.02
C ILE A 79 4.48 8.47 -0.97
N ALA A 80 3.75 8.15 -2.06
CA ALA A 80 4.07 7.14 -3.08
C ALA A 80 3.97 7.70 -4.49
#